data_AF-A0A830E9T9-F1
#
_entry.id   AF-A0A830E9T9-F1
#
_cell.length_a   1.000
_cell.length_b   1.000
_cell.length_c   1.000
_cell.angle_alpha   90.00
_cell.angle_beta   90.00
_cell.angle_gamma   90.00
#
_symmetry.space_group_name_H-M   'P 1'
#
loop_
_entity.id
_entity.type
_entity.pdbx_description
1 polymer ?
#
loop_
_entity_poly.entity_id
_entity_poly.type
_entity_poly.pdbx_seq_one_letter_code
_entity_poly.pdbx_strand_id
1 'polypeptide(L)'
;MAVAQEDPPVPPHRYYGTVSDANGNAISGVTVEVVYDGAEVANDTTDADGYYDLQVPQENGIEEGDKVTITVRDSSQNAAWEPGGATKVNFEAEPPEETPTPTPEPGDGGGGGGGGGGGGGGGGAAPAPEQDVEGDAAADSSFDGRTLSTQVDSASAGSSVTSSLNDDTVDENIQNTGASLNSLTTEFANDVSNADFDTTYSATNPSDDVPDLSSQTDADEVAYVNVDTDVAEDDLDSVTFEFSVSRDRLSEAGFDPDEVALYRYNGGEYTELDTSIDSEGDDRVTYTAESPGLSVFAIGAASEQVTTTATPEPDTATPEPDTATPEPDTATPTDTQTTTDTGTPGFGPIVAITALLALAFAALRRRA
;
A
#
# COMPACT_ATOMS: atom_id res chain seq x y z
N MET A 1 28.85 31.72 23.24
CA MET A 1 27.92 31.69 22.09
C MET A 1 26.53 31.54 22.69
N ALA A 2 25.56 32.35 22.26
CA ALA A 2 24.18 32.11 22.64
C ALA A 2 23.67 30.96 21.76
N VAL A 3 23.08 29.94 22.37
CA VAL A 3 22.23 29.01 21.63
C VAL A 3 21.01 29.80 21.18
N ALA A 4 20.64 29.68 19.90
CA ALA A 4 19.32 30.09 19.46
C ALA A 4 18.32 29.19 20.21
N GLN A 5 17.38 29.83 20.89
CA GLN A 5 16.21 29.13 21.40
C GLN A 5 15.23 29.15 20.23
N GLU A 6 14.97 27.99 19.65
CA GLU A 6 13.95 27.87 18.60
C GLU A 6 12.60 28.19 19.23
N ASP A 7 11.85 29.07 18.58
CA ASP A 7 10.50 29.41 19.01
C ASP A 7 9.60 28.17 18.87
N PRO A 8 8.64 27.94 19.78
CA PRO A 8 7.82 26.74 19.74
C PRO A 8 6.98 26.67 18.46
N PRO A 9 6.75 25.47 17.90
CA PRO A 9 5.97 25.30 16.67
C PRO A 9 4.57 25.86 16.84
N VAL A 10 4.10 26.58 15.83
CA VAL A 10 2.80 27.25 15.83
C VAL A 10 1.75 26.29 15.26
N PRO A 11 0.65 25.98 16.00
CA PRO A 11 -0.34 25.02 15.53
C PRO A 11 -1.10 25.53 14.29
N PRO A 12 -1.42 24.65 13.32
CA PRO A 12 -2.15 25.02 12.11
C PRO A 12 -3.58 25.48 12.41
N HIS A 13 -4.18 26.22 11.48
CA HIS A 13 -5.62 26.51 11.50
C HIS A 13 -6.39 25.43 10.75
N ARG A 14 -7.52 24.97 11.31
CA ARG A 14 -8.38 23.94 10.72
C ARG A 14 -9.59 24.55 10.00
N TYR A 15 -9.73 24.37 8.69
CA TYR A 15 -10.90 24.76 7.91
C TYR A 15 -11.68 23.52 7.50
N TYR A 16 -12.92 23.40 7.95
CA TYR A 16 -13.71 22.18 7.73
C TYR A 16 -15.15 22.50 7.37
N GLY A 17 -15.85 21.57 6.74
CA GLY A 17 -17.28 21.72 6.50
C GLY A 17 -17.79 20.82 5.39
N THR A 18 -18.77 21.29 4.63
CA THR A 18 -19.45 20.47 3.61
C THR A 18 -19.67 21.22 2.30
N VAL A 19 -19.55 20.51 1.18
CA VAL A 19 -19.98 20.92 -0.16
C VAL A 19 -21.29 20.20 -0.50
N SER A 20 -22.32 20.94 -0.91
CA SER A 20 -23.61 20.38 -1.28
C SER A 20 -24.18 21.03 -2.55
N ASP A 21 -25.10 20.34 -3.22
CA ASP A 21 -25.88 20.92 -4.32
C ASP A 21 -26.96 21.90 -3.82
N ALA A 22 -27.60 22.61 -4.75
CA ALA A 22 -28.71 23.54 -4.44
C ALA A 22 -29.98 22.85 -3.85
N ASN A 23 -30.02 21.52 -3.80
CA ASN A 23 -31.07 20.73 -3.16
C ASN A 23 -30.67 20.26 -1.73
N GLY A 24 -29.41 20.45 -1.34
CA GLY A 24 -28.83 19.99 -0.07
C GLY A 24 -28.31 18.56 -0.10
N ASN A 25 -28.10 17.96 -1.28
CA ASN A 25 -27.39 16.69 -1.42
C ASN A 25 -25.89 16.91 -1.27
N ALA A 26 -25.18 15.99 -0.60
CA ALA A 26 -23.72 15.97 -0.59
C ALA A 26 -23.15 15.90 -2.01
N ILE A 27 -22.01 16.55 -2.24
CA ILE A 27 -21.22 16.37 -3.47
C ILE A 27 -19.85 15.85 -3.05
N SER A 28 -19.56 14.60 -3.42
CA SER A 28 -18.27 13.92 -3.25
C SER A 28 -17.31 14.27 -4.41
N GLY A 29 -16.01 14.02 -4.22
CA GLY A 29 -15.00 14.13 -5.27
C GLY A 29 -14.76 15.58 -5.74
N VAL A 30 -15.06 16.57 -4.91
CA VAL A 30 -14.76 17.99 -5.18
C VAL A 30 -13.59 18.45 -4.33
N THR A 31 -12.53 18.92 -4.98
CA THR A 31 -11.40 19.56 -4.32
C THR A 31 -11.81 20.90 -3.71
N VAL A 32 -11.34 21.12 -2.49
CA VAL A 32 -11.47 22.32 -1.69
C VAL A 32 -10.06 22.87 -1.45
N GLU A 33 -9.74 23.99 -2.08
CA GLU A 33 -8.40 24.58 -2.06
C GLU A 33 -8.36 25.76 -1.09
N VAL A 34 -7.30 25.91 -0.30
CA VAL A 34 -6.99 27.14 0.42
C VAL A 34 -5.88 27.88 -0.32
N VAL A 35 -6.16 29.12 -0.70
CA VAL A 35 -5.25 30.00 -1.43
C VAL A 35 -4.87 31.21 -0.58
N TYR A 36 -3.57 31.51 -0.52
CA TYR A 36 -3.00 32.68 0.12
C TYR A 36 -1.94 33.36 -0.78
N ASP A 37 -2.00 34.68 -0.92
CA ASP A 37 -1.20 35.49 -1.86
C ASP A 37 -1.11 34.94 -3.31
N GLY A 38 -2.11 34.17 -3.73
CA GLY A 38 -2.17 33.54 -5.06
C GLY A 38 -1.43 32.21 -5.19
N ALA A 39 -0.88 31.67 -4.10
CA ALA A 39 -0.41 30.29 -4.00
C ALA A 39 -1.43 29.42 -3.25
N GLU A 40 -1.57 28.17 -3.65
CA GLU A 40 -2.25 27.17 -2.85
C GLU A 40 -1.41 26.83 -1.60
N VAL A 41 -2.05 26.71 -0.45
CA VAL A 41 -1.40 26.48 0.85
C VAL A 41 -1.94 25.27 1.61
N ALA A 42 -3.05 24.70 1.15
CA ALA A 42 -3.59 23.39 1.52
C ALA A 42 -4.70 23.02 0.52
N ASN A 43 -4.91 21.74 0.24
CA ASN A 43 -6.10 21.22 -0.43
C ASN A 43 -6.61 19.95 0.27
N ASP A 44 -7.87 19.61 0.00
CA ASP A 44 -8.54 18.40 0.46
C ASP A 44 -9.69 18.09 -0.51
N THR A 45 -10.12 16.84 -0.60
CA THR A 45 -11.21 16.42 -1.50
C THR A 45 -12.37 15.88 -0.69
N THR A 46 -13.58 16.33 -1.06
CA THR A 46 -14.80 15.97 -0.34
C THR A 46 -15.14 14.49 -0.40
N ASP A 47 -15.50 13.92 0.76
CA ASP A 47 -15.94 12.54 0.92
C ASP A 47 -17.38 12.29 0.41
N ALA A 48 -17.88 11.06 0.61
CA ALA A 48 -19.23 10.65 0.21
C ALA A 48 -20.37 11.45 0.88
N ASP A 49 -20.15 12.02 2.08
CA ASP A 49 -21.06 12.93 2.77
C ASP A 49 -20.81 14.41 2.41
N GLY A 50 -19.91 14.66 1.44
CA GLY A 50 -19.52 15.97 0.95
C GLY A 50 -18.65 16.73 1.95
N TYR A 51 -18.07 16.07 2.94
CA TYR A 51 -17.29 16.67 4.02
C TYR A 51 -15.81 16.82 3.66
N TYR A 52 -15.17 17.86 4.20
CA TYR A 52 -13.73 18.14 4.03
C TYR A 52 -13.12 18.73 5.32
N ASP A 53 -11.81 18.58 5.49
CA ASP A 53 -11.04 19.00 6.67
C ASP A 53 -9.58 19.39 6.35
N LEU A 54 -9.35 20.68 6.17
CA LEU A 54 -8.06 21.27 5.79
C LEU A 54 -7.27 21.77 7.00
N GLN A 55 -5.97 21.46 7.06
CA GLN A 55 -5.05 22.05 8.03
C GLN A 55 -4.05 22.98 7.33
N VAL A 56 -4.07 24.27 7.71
CA VAL A 56 -3.22 25.31 7.10
C VAL A 56 -2.13 25.74 8.09
N PRO A 57 -0.86 25.35 7.88
CA PRO A 57 0.25 25.75 8.74
C PRO A 57 0.66 27.22 8.49
N GLN A 58 1.46 27.78 9.41
CA GLN A 58 1.97 29.15 9.28
C GLN A 58 3.10 29.30 8.24
N GLU A 59 3.64 28.18 7.75
CA GLU A 59 4.89 28.10 6.98
C GLU A 59 4.86 28.89 5.65
N ASN A 60 3.67 29.18 5.14
CA ASN A 60 3.43 29.99 3.94
C ASN A 60 3.43 31.52 4.19
N GLY A 61 3.99 31.99 5.31
CA GLY A 61 4.12 33.41 5.62
C GLY A 61 2.79 34.09 6.00
N ILE A 62 1.84 33.31 6.53
CA ILE A 62 0.53 33.78 6.99
C ILE A 62 0.69 34.36 8.41
N GLU A 63 0.18 35.56 8.66
CA GLU A 63 0.15 36.17 10.00
C GLU A 63 -1.22 35.98 10.69
N GLU A 64 -1.27 36.13 12.02
CA GLU A 64 -2.52 36.06 12.78
C GLU A 64 -3.50 37.16 12.31
N GLY A 65 -4.68 36.74 11.84
CA GLY A 65 -5.72 37.63 11.32
C GLY A 65 -5.66 37.87 9.81
N ASP A 66 -4.68 37.33 9.10
CA ASP A 66 -4.66 37.34 7.63
C ASP A 66 -5.83 36.54 7.05
N LYS A 67 -6.17 36.84 5.79
CA LYS A 67 -7.29 36.20 5.10
C LYS A 67 -6.81 35.24 4.04
N VAL A 68 -7.21 33.98 4.20
CA VAL A 68 -7.11 32.97 3.16
C VAL A 68 -8.41 32.91 2.37
N THR A 69 -8.31 32.52 1.10
CA THR A 69 -9.47 32.25 0.24
C THR A 69 -9.64 30.75 0.12
N ILE A 70 -10.72 30.20 0.65
CA ILE A 70 -11.12 28.81 0.40
C ILE A 70 -11.95 28.78 -0.88
N THR A 71 -11.62 27.90 -1.82
CA THR A 71 -12.23 27.79 -3.15
C THR A 71 -12.73 26.38 -3.39
N VAL A 72 -13.88 26.25 -4.05
CA VAL A 72 -14.51 24.99 -4.48
C VAL A 72 -15.14 25.25 -5.85
N ARG A 73 -14.54 24.72 -6.92
CA ARG A 73 -14.91 25.04 -8.32
C ARG A 73 -15.03 26.57 -8.51
N ASP A 74 -16.15 27.06 -9.02
CA ASP A 74 -16.42 28.50 -9.23
C ASP A 74 -16.80 29.28 -7.95
N SER A 75 -16.86 28.63 -6.79
CA SER A 75 -17.30 29.21 -5.52
C SER A 75 -16.10 29.50 -4.61
N SER A 76 -16.10 30.65 -3.92
CA SER A 76 -15.02 30.97 -2.97
C SER A 76 -15.50 31.78 -1.76
N GLN A 77 -14.86 31.56 -0.62
CA GLN A 77 -15.14 32.25 0.65
C GLN A 77 -13.83 32.68 1.32
N ASN A 78 -13.86 33.83 2.01
CA ASN A 78 -12.70 34.33 2.74
C ASN A 78 -12.85 34.02 4.23
N ALA A 79 -11.84 33.41 4.84
CA ALA A 79 -11.78 33.17 6.28
C ALA A 79 -10.50 33.77 6.87
N ALA A 80 -10.51 34.07 8.17
CA ALA A 80 -9.32 34.55 8.88
C ALA A 80 -8.50 33.35 9.35
N TRP A 81 -7.17 33.45 9.25
CA TRP A 81 -6.23 32.49 9.81
C TRP A 81 -5.85 32.90 11.23
N GLU A 82 -5.88 31.94 12.14
CA GLU A 82 -5.58 32.11 13.57
C GLU A 82 -4.82 30.85 14.05
N PRO A 83 -3.68 30.97 14.75
CA PRO A 83 -2.94 29.81 15.27
C PRO A 83 -3.80 28.85 16.10
N GLY A 84 -3.88 27.59 15.68
CA GLY A 84 -4.70 26.57 16.36
C GLY A 84 -6.21 26.84 16.33
N GLY A 85 -6.66 27.78 15.48
CA GLY A 85 -8.07 28.09 15.28
C GLY A 85 -8.79 27.01 14.48
N ALA A 86 -10.12 27.01 14.54
CA ALA A 86 -10.95 26.12 13.74
C ALA A 86 -12.18 26.87 13.21
N THR A 87 -12.33 26.95 11.89
CA THR A 87 -13.41 27.67 11.21
C THR A 87 -14.23 26.72 10.36
N LYS A 88 -15.54 26.68 10.61
CA LYS A 88 -16.48 25.97 9.72
C LYS A 88 -16.81 26.83 8.50
N VAL A 89 -16.60 26.29 7.30
CA VAL A 89 -16.89 26.91 6.01
C VAL A 89 -17.74 25.94 5.20
N ASN A 90 -18.82 26.39 4.56
CA ASN A 90 -19.73 25.52 3.82
C ASN A 90 -19.95 26.08 2.42
N PHE A 91 -20.01 25.20 1.42
CA PHE A 91 -20.17 25.56 0.02
C PHE A 91 -21.44 24.98 -0.59
N GLU A 92 -22.06 25.76 -1.46
CA GLU A 92 -23.04 25.29 -2.43
C GLU A 92 -22.35 25.33 -3.80
N ALA A 93 -22.38 24.21 -4.54
CA ALA A 93 -21.74 24.05 -5.84
C ALA A 93 -22.64 23.26 -6.79
N GLU A 94 -22.43 23.39 -8.10
CA GLU A 94 -23.05 22.45 -9.05
C GLU A 94 -22.26 21.13 -9.02
N PRO A 95 -22.96 19.96 -9.04
CA PRO A 95 -22.29 18.66 -9.16
C PRO A 95 -21.51 18.59 -10.48
N PRO A 96 -20.46 17.75 -10.57
CA PRO A 96 -19.76 17.57 -11.84
C PRO A 96 -20.74 17.03 -12.89
N GLU A 97 -20.72 17.56 -14.12
CA GLU A 97 -21.50 16.94 -15.19
C GLU A 97 -20.89 15.58 -15.54
N GLU A 98 -21.60 14.50 -15.21
CA GLU A 98 -21.24 13.15 -15.65
C GLU A 98 -21.21 13.12 -17.18
N THR A 99 -20.00 13.05 -17.75
CA THR A 99 -19.83 12.89 -19.20
C THR A 99 -20.41 11.54 -19.61
N PRO A 100 -21.41 11.49 -20.51
CA PRO A 100 -22.03 10.23 -20.89
C PRO A 100 -21.02 9.34 -21.61
N THR A 101 -20.82 8.13 -21.10
CA THR A 101 -19.90 7.12 -21.64
C THR A 101 -20.16 6.90 -23.13
N PRO A 102 -19.14 6.99 -24.00
CA PRO A 102 -19.35 6.86 -25.44
C PRO A 102 -19.74 5.42 -25.81
N THR A 103 -20.94 5.25 -26.36
CA THR A 103 -21.36 3.98 -26.96
C THR A 103 -20.39 3.57 -28.09
N PRO A 104 -19.73 2.40 -28.03
CA PRO A 104 -18.77 2.01 -29.05
C PRO A 104 -19.45 1.70 -30.40
N GLU A 105 -19.04 2.41 -31.46
CA GLU A 105 -19.40 2.08 -32.85
C GLU A 105 -18.41 1.06 -33.44
N PRO A 106 -18.87 0.05 -34.21
CA PRO A 106 -17.98 -0.93 -34.82
C PRO A 106 -17.24 -0.33 -36.03
N GLY A 107 -15.90 -0.31 -35.95
CA GLY A 107 -15.05 0.38 -36.94
C GLY A 107 -14.97 -0.30 -38.32
N ASP A 108 -14.93 0.52 -39.37
CA ASP A 108 -14.47 0.16 -40.72
C ASP A 108 -13.34 1.11 -41.12
N GLY A 109 -12.30 0.59 -41.79
CA GLY A 109 -11.00 1.26 -41.90
C GLY A 109 -10.88 2.29 -43.02
N GLY A 110 -10.02 3.30 -42.84
CA GLY A 110 -9.64 4.23 -43.91
C GLY A 110 -8.57 5.24 -43.49
N GLY A 111 -7.36 5.12 -44.05
CA GLY A 111 -6.26 6.04 -43.75
C GLY A 111 -6.30 7.36 -44.53
N GLY A 112 -5.67 8.40 -43.98
CA GLY A 112 -5.46 9.69 -44.66
C GLY A 112 -5.02 10.76 -43.66
N GLY A 113 -3.76 11.22 -43.75
CA GLY A 113 -3.20 12.15 -42.76
C GLY A 113 -3.43 13.63 -43.10
N GLY A 114 -3.07 14.51 -42.16
CA GLY A 114 -2.85 15.93 -42.45
C GLY A 114 -2.99 16.89 -41.27
N GLY A 115 -1.93 17.66 -41.00
CA GLY A 115 -2.03 19.05 -40.50
C GLY A 115 -2.21 19.23 -38.99
N GLY A 116 -1.15 19.66 -38.33
CA GLY A 116 -1.17 20.01 -36.90
C GLY A 116 -1.70 21.40 -36.57
N GLY A 117 -1.53 21.80 -35.31
CA GLY A 117 -1.74 23.17 -34.87
C GLY A 117 -2.03 23.32 -33.38
N GLY A 118 -1.22 24.17 -32.71
CA GLY A 118 -1.65 24.97 -31.56
C GLY A 118 -1.66 24.28 -30.21
N GLY A 119 -0.93 24.85 -29.24
CA GLY A 119 -1.03 24.45 -27.84
C GLY A 119 -2.07 25.28 -27.07
N GLY A 120 -2.38 24.82 -25.87
CA GLY A 120 -3.11 25.51 -24.82
C GLY A 120 -2.89 24.71 -23.54
N GLY A 121 -2.47 25.37 -22.46
CA GLY A 121 -2.24 24.74 -21.16
C GLY A 121 -3.15 25.32 -20.08
N GLY A 122 -3.22 24.63 -18.95
CA GLY A 122 -3.96 25.03 -17.75
C GLY A 122 -5.14 24.10 -17.47
N GLY A 123 -5.07 23.36 -16.35
CA GLY A 123 -6.02 22.31 -15.98
C GLY A 123 -5.50 20.92 -16.35
N GLY A 124 -4.43 20.48 -15.69
CA GLY A 124 -3.93 19.12 -15.83
C GLY A 124 -4.80 18.17 -15.03
N ALA A 125 -5.73 17.49 -15.71
CA ALA A 125 -6.15 16.18 -15.23
C ALA A 125 -4.88 15.29 -15.19
N ALA A 126 -4.75 14.46 -14.15
CA ALA A 126 -3.67 13.49 -14.11
C ALA A 126 -3.68 12.64 -15.39
N PRO A 127 -2.50 12.22 -15.91
CA PRO A 127 -2.46 11.34 -17.06
C PRO A 127 -3.27 10.07 -16.76
N ALA A 128 -4.11 9.67 -17.71
CA ALA A 128 -4.89 8.44 -17.56
C ALA A 128 -3.91 7.25 -17.49
N PRO A 129 -4.12 6.30 -16.55
CA PRO A 129 -3.23 5.17 -16.37
C PRO A 129 -3.15 4.33 -17.65
N GLU A 130 -2.00 3.71 -17.87
CA GLU A 130 -1.87 2.69 -18.92
C GLU A 130 -2.53 1.41 -18.39
N GLN A 131 -3.36 0.76 -19.21
CA GLN A 131 -4.08 -0.44 -18.82
C GLN A 131 -3.83 -1.55 -19.85
N ASP A 132 -3.37 -2.70 -19.36
CA ASP A 132 -3.12 -3.89 -20.15
C ASP A 132 -4.02 -5.03 -19.65
N VAL A 133 -4.51 -5.84 -20.58
CA VAL A 133 -5.44 -6.94 -20.29
C VAL A 133 -4.98 -8.20 -20.99
N GLU A 134 -4.82 -9.30 -20.24
CA GLU A 134 -4.58 -10.63 -20.80
C GLU A 134 -5.82 -11.52 -20.62
N GLY A 135 -6.16 -12.30 -21.67
CA GLY A 135 -7.34 -13.15 -21.68
C GLY A 135 -8.56 -12.49 -22.32
N ASP A 136 -9.74 -12.79 -21.78
CA ASP A 136 -11.04 -12.33 -22.29
C ASP A 136 -11.70 -11.29 -21.34
N ALA A 137 -10.90 -10.62 -20.49
CA ALA A 137 -11.41 -9.57 -19.60
C ALA A 137 -11.74 -8.27 -20.34
N ALA A 138 -12.66 -7.51 -19.76
CA ALA A 138 -13.05 -6.16 -20.15
C ALA A 138 -13.01 -5.30 -18.90
N ALA A 139 -12.16 -4.29 -18.92
CA ALA A 139 -11.93 -3.38 -17.82
C ALA A 139 -11.56 -1.99 -18.35
N ASP A 140 -11.76 -0.97 -17.52
CA ASP A 140 -11.36 0.42 -17.74
C ASP A 140 -10.76 0.94 -16.41
N SER A 141 -9.64 1.67 -16.49
CA SER A 141 -8.97 2.24 -15.31
C SER A 141 -8.85 3.76 -15.41
N SER A 142 -9.02 4.44 -14.29
CA SER A 142 -8.87 5.89 -14.18
C SER A 142 -8.09 6.27 -12.93
N PHE A 143 -7.32 7.36 -13.01
CA PHE A 143 -6.59 7.91 -11.89
C PHE A 143 -7.00 9.37 -11.69
N ASP A 144 -7.40 9.74 -10.47
CA ASP A 144 -7.93 11.08 -10.16
C ASP A 144 -6.89 12.06 -9.59
N GLY A 145 -5.65 11.60 -9.41
CA GLY A 145 -4.58 12.29 -8.70
C GLY A 145 -4.15 11.61 -7.41
N ARG A 146 -4.96 10.70 -6.85
CA ARG A 146 -4.64 9.97 -5.61
C ARG A 146 -5.14 8.52 -5.57
N THR A 147 -6.27 8.24 -6.19
CA THR A 147 -6.91 6.93 -6.25
C THR A 147 -6.85 6.39 -7.67
N LEU A 148 -6.38 5.14 -7.80
CA LEU A 148 -6.49 4.35 -9.02
C LEU A 148 -7.76 3.49 -8.92
N SER A 149 -8.79 3.89 -9.64
CA SER A 149 -10.03 3.14 -9.80
C SER A 149 -9.91 2.19 -10.99
N THR A 150 -10.20 0.92 -10.78
CA THR A 150 -10.30 -0.09 -11.85
C THR A 150 -11.70 -0.71 -11.83
N GLN A 151 -12.45 -0.52 -12.92
CA GLN A 151 -13.75 -1.13 -13.15
C GLN A 151 -13.60 -2.30 -14.13
N VAL A 152 -14.09 -3.47 -13.75
CA VAL A 152 -14.04 -4.70 -14.54
C VAL A 152 -15.47 -5.14 -14.88
N ASP A 153 -15.91 -4.82 -16.10
CA ASP A 153 -17.22 -5.25 -16.64
C ASP A 153 -17.37 -6.77 -16.57
N SER A 154 -16.33 -7.50 -16.94
CA SER A 154 -16.27 -8.96 -16.89
C SER A 154 -14.84 -9.47 -17.01
N ALA A 155 -14.51 -10.56 -16.33
CA ALA A 155 -13.30 -11.34 -16.59
C ALA A 155 -13.62 -12.83 -16.49
N SER A 156 -12.95 -13.65 -17.30
CA SER A 156 -13.04 -15.12 -17.20
C SER A 156 -11.87 -15.66 -16.39
N ALA A 157 -12.04 -16.83 -15.77
CA ALA A 157 -10.99 -17.50 -15.01
C ALA A 157 -9.67 -17.62 -15.82
N GLY A 158 -8.56 -17.17 -15.23
CA GLY A 158 -7.24 -17.09 -15.87
C GLY A 158 -7.05 -15.89 -16.81
N SER A 159 -7.88 -14.85 -16.70
CA SER A 159 -7.63 -13.52 -17.28
C SER A 159 -6.95 -12.63 -16.23
N SER A 160 -6.17 -11.65 -16.68
CA SER A 160 -5.56 -10.64 -15.81
C SER A 160 -5.83 -9.23 -16.30
N VAL A 161 -5.88 -8.29 -15.36
CA VAL A 161 -5.98 -6.85 -15.62
C VAL A 161 -4.81 -6.18 -14.90
N THR A 162 -3.96 -5.48 -15.66
CA THR A 162 -2.86 -4.67 -15.16
C THR A 162 -3.21 -3.20 -15.34
N SER A 163 -3.09 -2.42 -14.28
CA SER A 163 -3.27 -0.97 -14.29
C SER A 163 -2.00 -0.29 -13.80
N SER A 164 -1.41 0.55 -14.65
CA SER A 164 -0.08 1.16 -14.46
C SER A 164 -0.19 2.68 -14.40
N LEU A 165 0.41 3.29 -13.37
CA LEU A 165 0.56 4.74 -13.27
C LEU A 165 1.74 5.21 -14.13
N ASN A 166 1.57 6.32 -14.83
CA ASN A 166 2.63 6.91 -15.65
C ASN A 166 3.75 7.48 -14.76
N ASP A 167 5.00 7.47 -15.25
CA ASP A 167 6.19 7.96 -14.54
C ASP A 167 5.99 9.34 -13.86
N ASP A 168 5.37 10.31 -14.56
CA ASP A 168 5.11 11.65 -14.01
C ASP A 168 4.23 11.60 -12.73
N THR A 169 3.25 10.70 -12.68
CA THR A 169 2.38 10.47 -11.51
C THR A 169 3.12 9.72 -10.40
N VAL A 170 3.95 8.73 -10.75
CA VAL A 170 4.79 8.01 -9.80
C VAL A 170 5.78 8.98 -9.12
N ASP A 171 6.39 9.88 -9.89
CA ASP A 171 7.29 10.94 -9.41
C ASP A 171 6.58 11.89 -8.43
N GLU A 172 5.36 12.33 -8.74
CA GLU A 172 4.57 13.23 -7.89
C GLU A 172 4.15 12.56 -6.57
N ASN A 173 3.65 11.32 -6.63
CA ASN A 173 3.28 10.55 -5.45
C ASN A 173 4.48 10.28 -4.51
N ILE A 174 5.64 9.94 -5.09
CA ILE A 174 6.88 9.74 -4.32
C ILE A 174 7.34 11.04 -3.65
N GLN A 175 7.23 12.20 -4.32
CA GLN A 175 7.56 13.49 -3.71
C GLN A 175 6.61 13.86 -2.55
N ASN A 176 5.32 13.51 -2.67
CA ASN A 176 4.30 13.86 -1.70
C ASN A 176 4.23 12.89 -0.49
N THR A 177 4.57 11.60 -0.67
CA THR A 177 4.37 10.56 0.36
C THR A 177 5.60 9.72 0.67
N GLY A 178 6.66 9.79 -0.16
CA GLY A 178 7.84 8.93 -0.08
C GLY A 178 7.73 7.60 -0.84
N ALA A 179 6.54 7.24 -1.34
CA ALA A 179 6.31 6.02 -2.13
C ALA A 179 5.22 6.21 -3.20
N SER A 180 5.04 5.24 -4.10
CA SER A 180 3.91 5.19 -5.06
C SER A 180 3.69 3.77 -5.57
N LEU A 181 2.46 3.49 -6.03
CA LEU A 181 2.23 2.41 -7.00
C LEU A 181 3.02 2.70 -8.29
N ASN A 182 3.53 1.67 -8.92
CA ASN A 182 3.88 1.67 -10.33
C ASN A 182 2.79 0.96 -11.13
N SER A 183 2.47 -0.28 -10.75
CA SER A 183 1.37 -1.04 -11.36
C SER A 183 0.70 -2.01 -10.38
N LEU A 184 -0.60 -2.24 -10.57
CA LEU A 184 -1.38 -3.26 -9.89
C LEU A 184 -1.88 -4.27 -10.94
N THR A 185 -1.51 -5.54 -10.78
CA THR A 185 -2.01 -6.64 -11.61
C THR A 185 -2.90 -7.56 -10.79
N THR A 186 -4.08 -7.86 -11.31
CA THR A 186 -5.07 -8.75 -10.67
C THR A 186 -5.38 -9.91 -11.61
N GLU A 187 -5.15 -11.16 -11.17
CA GLU A 187 -5.50 -12.38 -11.90
C GLU A 187 -6.76 -13.03 -11.28
N PHE A 188 -7.72 -13.41 -12.12
CA PHE A 188 -9.02 -13.92 -11.66
C PHE A 188 -9.07 -15.45 -11.64
N ALA A 189 -9.40 -16.04 -10.50
CA ALA A 189 -9.57 -17.49 -10.33
C ALA A 189 -10.89 -18.01 -10.92
N ASN A 190 -11.94 -17.16 -10.93
CA ASN A 190 -13.28 -17.49 -11.39
C ASN A 190 -13.79 -16.48 -12.45
N ASP A 191 -14.94 -16.78 -13.05
CA ASP A 191 -15.64 -15.85 -13.92
C ASP A 191 -16.33 -14.75 -13.08
N VAL A 192 -15.87 -13.50 -13.18
CA VAL A 192 -16.47 -12.31 -12.53
C VAL A 192 -17.30 -11.49 -13.51
N SER A 193 -18.29 -10.75 -13.00
CA SER A 193 -19.21 -9.93 -13.80
C SER A 193 -19.65 -8.72 -13.00
N ASN A 194 -19.13 -7.55 -13.36
CA ASN A 194 -18.98 -6.37 -12.51
C ASN A 194 -18.10 -6.65 -11.29
N ALA A 195 -16.95 -5.98 -11.24
CA ALA A 195 -15.99 -6.01 -10.15
C ALA A 195 -15.29 -4.65 -10.12
N ASP A 196 -15.20 -4.02 -8.95
CA ASP A 196 -14.63 -2.69 -8.80
C ASP A 196 -13.56 -2.71 -7.69
N PHE A 197 -12.42 -2.05 -7.93
CA PHE A 197 -11.43 -1.80 -6.89
C PHE A 197 -10.77 -0.43 -7.00
N ASP A 198 -10.74 0.28 -5.86
CA ASP A 198 -10.19 1.61 -5.68
C ASP A 198 -8.92 1.52 -4.83
N THR A 199 -7.77 1.80 -5.44
CA THR A 199 -6.45 1.75 -4.80
C THR A 199 -5.96 3.14 -4.44
N THR A 200 -5.88 3.43 -3.14
CA THR A 200 -5.46 4.73 -2.59
C THR A 200 -4.10 4.65 -1.92
N TYR A 201 -3.21 5.59 -2.24
CA TYR A 201 -1.89 5.74 -1.60
C TYR A 201 -1.88 6.83 -0.52
N SER A 202 -1.12 6.60 0.55
CA SER A 202 -1.07 7.51 1.70
C SER A 202 0.23 7.36 2.52
N ALA A 203 0.73 8.46 3.09
CA ALA A 203 1.89 8.43 3.99
C ALA A 203 1.56 7.97 5.42
N THR A 204 0.27 7.93 5.77
CA THR A 204 -0.26 7.56 7.08
C THR A 204 -1.37 6.54 6.91
N ASN A 205 -1.57 5.68 7.91
CA ASN A 205 -2.65 4.70 7.93
C ASN A 205 -4.02 5.36 7.62
N PRO A 206 -4.70 4.95 6.53
CA PRO A 206 -5.94 5.59 6.09
C PRO A 206 -7.20 5.04 6.79
N SER A 207 -7.10 4.03 7.65
CA SER A 207 -8.25 3.35 8.27
C SER A 207 -8.19 3.38 9.79
N ASP A 208 -9.27 3.89 10.44
CA ASP A 208 -9.44 3.86 11.89
C ASP A 208 -9.61 2.42 12.47
N ASP A 209 -10.00 1.45 11.63
CA ASP A 209 -10.25 0.06 12.00
C ASP A 209 -9.02 -0.86 11.79
N VAL A 210 -7.98 -0.36 11.11
CA VAL A 210 -6.69 -1.02 10.96
C VAL A 210 -5.70 -0.37 11.93
N PRO A 211 -5.03 -1.11 12.82
CA PRO A 211 -4.00 -0.55 13.68
C PRO A 211 -2.70 -0.32 12.89
N ASP A 212 -1.84 0.59 13.35
CA ASP A 212 -0.54 0.83 12.68
C ASP A 212 0.35 -0.41 12.71
N LEU A 213 1.15 -0.65 11.66
CA LEU A 213 2.00 -1.84 11.49
C LEU A 213 2.98 -2.05 12.66
N SER A 214 3.61 -0.97 13.12
CA SER A 214 4.55 -0.93 14.26
C SER A 214 3.89 -1.25 15.61
N SER A 215 2.55 -1.28 15.68
CA SER A 215 1.82 -1.75 16.86
C SER A 215 1.70 -3.27 16.95
N GLN A 216 1.97 -3.99 15.85
CA GLN A 216 1.86 -5.45 15.75
C GLN A 216 3.16 -6.15 15.35
N THR A 217 4.06 -5.47 14.66
CA THR A 217 5.32 -6.03 14.14
C THR A 217 6.53 -5.23 14.66
N ASP A 218 7.74 -5.73 14.40
CA ASP A 218 8.98 -4.99 14.64
C ASP A 218 9.38 -4.07 13.46
N ALA A 219 8.47 -3.85 12.48
CA ALA A 219 8.67 -3.00 11.32
C ALA A 219 8.15 -1.58 11.56
N ASP A 220 8.90 -0.57 11.10
CA ASP A 220 8.48 0.83 11.05
C ASP A 220 7.87 1.16 9.67
N GLU A 221 6.95 2.12 9.62
CA GLU A 221 6.17 2.39 8.42
C GLU A 221 6.77 3.44 7.49
N VAL A 222 6.75 3.13 6.19
CA VAL A 222 7.14 4.05 5.12
C VAL A 222 5.91 4.74 4.54
N ALA A 223 4.91 3.94 4.14
CA ALA A 223 3.65 4.37 3.52
C ALA A 223 2.58 3.27 3.62
N TYR A 224 1.34 3.60 3.23
CA TYR A 224 0.17 2.71 3.26
C TYR A 224 -0.53 2.68 1.90
N VAL A 225 -1.04 1.51 1.55
CA VAL A 225 -1.85 1.24 0.35
C VAL A 225 -3.19 0.68 0.82
N ASN A 226 -4.29 1.38 0.56
CA ASN A 226 -5.62 0.82 0.78
C ASN A 226 -6.20 0.38 -0.56
N VAL A 227 -6.76 -0.83 -0.62
CA VAL A 227 -7.59 -1.26 -1.75
C VAL A 227 -8.99 -1.59 -1.24
N ASP A 228 -9.91 -0.66 -1.47
CA ASP A 228 -11.34 -0.88 -1.29
C ASP A 228 -11.86 -1.67 -2.51
N THR A 229 -12.63 -2.74 -2.27
CA THR A 229 -13.13 -3.60 -3.35
C THR A 229 -14.43 -4.33 -2.97
N ASP A 230 -15.24 -4.66 -3.96
CA ASP A 230 -16.38 -5.57 -3.82
C ASP A 230 -16.08 -7.03 -4.24
N VAL A 231 -14.88 -7.28 -4.77
CA VAL A 231 -14.45 -8.60 -5.26
C VAL A 231 -14.20 -9.57 -4.10
N ALA A 232 -14.73 -10.78 -4.22
CA ALA A 232 -14.48 -11.84 -3.23
C ALA A 232 -13.06 -12.41 -3.38
N GLU A 233 -12.39 -12.68 -2.27
CA GLU A 233 -11.03 -13.26 -2.26
C GLU A 233 -10.98 -14.62 -2.99
N ASP A 234 -12.05 -15.44 -2.93
CA ASP A 234 -12.17 -16.70 -3.67
C ASP A 234 -12.24 -16.53 -5.21
N ASP A 235 -12.49 -15.32 -5.72
CA ASP A 235 -12.55 -15.01 -7.16
C ASP A 235 -11.21 -14.48 -7.71
N LEU A 236 -10.22 -14.25 -6.85
CA LEU A 236 -8.85 -13.85 -7.20
C LEU A 236 -7.91 -15.07 -7.12
N ASP A 237 -7.02 -15.22 -8.10
CA ASP A 237 -5.94 -16.24 -8.06
C ASP A 237 -4.67 -15.64 -7.47
N SER A 238 -4.30 -14.44 -7.93
CA SER A 238 -3.16 -13.67 -7.45
C SER A 238 -3.37 -12.16 -7.63
N VAL A 239 -2.69 -11.36 -6.81
CA VAL A 239 -2.54 -9.93 -6.99
C VAL A 239 -1.06 -9.56 -6.88
N THR A 240 -0.54 -8.86 -7.88
CA THR A 240 0.86 -8.41 -7.91
C THR A 240 0.91 -6.91 -7.82
N PHE A 241 1.62 -6.41 -6.80
CA PHE A 241 1.90 -4.98 -6.61
C PHE A 241 3.33 -4.69 -7.08
N GLU A 242 3.49 -3.81 -8.06
CA GLU A 242 4.75 -3.14 -8.34
C GLU A 242 4.70 -1.74 -7.71
N PHE A 243 5.64 -1.40 -6.84
CA PHE A 243 5.67 -0.13 -6.13
C PHE A 243 7.10 0.41 -5.98
N SER A 244 7.22 1.73 -5.86
CA SER A 244 8.51 2.41 -5.70
C SER A 244 8.57 3.20 -4.41
N VAL A 245 9.76 3.21 -3.79
CA VAL A 245 10.05 3.96 -2.55
C VAL A 245 11.25 4.87 -2.78
N SER A 246 11.15 6.12 -2.32
CA SER A 246 12.25 7.10 -2.37
C SER A 246 13.47 6.61 -1.58
N ARG A 247 14.66 6.71 -2.19
CA ARG A 247 15.93 6.43 -1.50
C ARG A 247 16.21 7.45 -0.41
N ASP A 248 15.83 8.71 -0.59
CA ASP A 248 15.96 9.73 0.44
C ASP A 248 15.13 9.31 1.66
N ARG A 249 13.85 8.95 1.47
CA ARG A 249 12.93 8.50 2.54
C ARG A 249 13.46 7.29 3.32
N LEU A 250 14.00 6.28 2.62
CA LEU A 250 14.64 5.12 3.26
C LEU A 250 15.88 5.54 4.06
N SER A 251 16.73 6.40 3.50
CA SER A 251 17.96 6.86 4.17
C SER A 251 17.71 7.76 5.38
N GLU A 252 16.62 8.55 5.36
CA GLU A 252 16.18 9.40 6.47
C GLU A 252 15.61 8.58 7.63
N ALA A 253 14.89 7.50 7.31
CA ALA A 253 14.38 6.56 8.31
C ALA A 253 15.46 5.59 8.82
N GLY A 254 16.49 5.32 8.00
CA GLY A 254 17.65 4.52 8.35
C GLY A 254 17.58 3.05 7.91
N PHE A 255 16.75 2.73 6.91
CA PHE A 255 16.56 1.38 6.39
C PHE A 255 17.43 1.09 5.18
N ASP A 256 17.97 -0.13 5.12
CA ASP A 256 18.57 -0.67 3.89
C ASP A 256 17.45 -1.14 2.93
N PRO A 257 17.62 -1.04 1.58
CA PRO A 257 16.55 -1.39 0.63
C PRO A 257 16.06 -2.84 0.74
N ASP A 258 16.94 -3.76 1.12
CA ASP A 258 16.62 -5.18 1.33
C ASP A 258 15.82 -5.46 2.62
N GLU A 259 15.61 -4.45 3.48
CA GLU A 259 14.76 -4.54 4.68
C GLU A 259 13.29 -4.16 4.41
N VAL A 260 12.95 -3.70 3.19
CA VAL A 260 11.61 -3.23 2.79
C VAL A 260 10.72 -4.40 2.33
N ALA A 261 9.53 -4.50 2.92
CA ALA A 261 8.50 -5.47 2.53
C ALA A 261 7.09 -4.85 2.49
N LEU A 262 6.20 -5.45 1.70
CA LEU A 262 4.77 -5.17 1.74
C LEU A 262 4.08 -6.08 2.75
N TYR A 263 3.30 -5.50 3.67
CA TYR A 263 2.55 -6.23 4.69
C TYR A 263 1.05 -6.12 4.41
N ARG A 264 0.35 -7.25 4.30
CA ARG A 264 -1.12 -7.32 4.15
C ARG A 264 -1.77 -7.42 5.51
N TYR A 265 -2.72 -6.53 5.82
CA TYR A 265 -3.60 -6.70 6.98
C TYR A 265 -4.76 -7.65 6.62
N ASN A 266 -4.95 -8.73 7.36
CA ASN A 266 -6.11 -9.61 7.19
C ASN A 266 -6.47 -10.28 8.53
N GLY A 267 -7.76 -10.51 8.80
CA GLY A 267 -8.21 -11.23 9.99
C GLY A 267 -7.91 -10.56 11.35
N GLY A 268 -7.34 -9.35 11.34
CA GLY A 268 -6.89 -8.63 12.54
C GLY A 268 -5.36 -8.59 12.73
N GLU A 269 -4.59 -9.20 11.83
CA GLU A 269 -3.12 -9.27 11.89
C GLU A 269 -2.44 -8.87 10.57
N TYR A 270 -1.25 -8.29 10.66
CA TYR A 270 -0.37 -8.08 9.50
C TYR A 270 0.41 -9.36 9.15
N THR A 271 0.44 -9.69 7.86
CA THR A 271 1.28 -10.75 7.28
C THR A 271 2.23 -10.14 6.26
N GLU A 272 3.52 -10.40 6.43
CA GLU A 272 4.57 -10.05 5.45
C GLU A 272 4.37 -10.83 4.15
N LEU A 273 4.46 -10.15 3.01
CA LEU A 273 4.36 -10.75 1.67
C LEU A 273 5.75 -10.97 1.06
N ASP A 274 5.88 -11.97 0.20
CA ASP A 274 7.11 -12.19 -0.59
C ASP A 274 7.33 -10.95 -1.47
N THR A 275 8.34 -10.17 -1.11
CA THR A 275 8.67 -8.87 -1.71
C THR A 275 10.09 -8.95 -2.26
N SER A 276 10.29 -8.52 -3.51
CA SER A 276 11.59 -8.57 -4.19
C SER A 276 11.91 -7.25 -4.88
N ILE A 277 13.20 -6.86 -4.86
CA ILE A 277 13.68 -5.66 -5.57
C ILE A 277 13.83 -5.98 -7.06
N ASP A 278 13.10 -5.26 -7.91
CA ASP A 278 13.24 -5.35 -9.36
C ASP A 278 14.32 -4.41 -9.90
N SER A 279 14.41 -3.20 -9.32
CA SER A 279 15.28 -2.14 -9.81
C SER A 279 15.76 -1.21 -8.70
N GLU A 280 17.05 -0.90 -8.74
CA GLU A 280 17.71 0.08 -7.88
C GLU A 280 18.07 1.33 -8.70
N GLY A 281 17.09 2.21 -8.93
CA GLY A 281 17.28 3.50 -9.59
C GLY A 281 18.08 4.49 -8.73
N ASP A 282 18.60 5.58 -9.32
CA ASP A 282 19.44 6.53 -8.58
C ASP A 282 18.68 7.20 -7.41
N ASP A 283 17.42 7.54 -7.62
CA ASP A 283 16.50 8.27 -6.73
C ASP A 283 15.47 7.40 -5.98
N ARG A 284 15.13 6.22 -6.49
CA ARG A 284 14.12 5.30 -5.92
C ARG A 284 14.52 3.84 -6.08
N VAL A 285 13.93 2.97 -5.26
CA VAL A 285 13.99 1.52 -5.42
C VAL A 285 12.58 1.02 -5.76
N THR A 286 12.47 0.12 -6.74
CA THR A 286 11.21 -0.48 -7.21
C THR A 286 11.16 -1.95 -6.78
N TYR A 287 10.01 -2.36 -6.28
CA TYR A 287 9.74 -3.65 -5.67
C TYR A 287 8.49 -4.29 -6.29
N THR A 288 8.50 -5.61 -6.40
CA THR A 288 7.32 -6.43 -6.67
C THR A 288 6.96 -7.24 -5.43
N ALA A 289 5.67 -7.27 -5.07
CA ALA A 289 5.14 -8.14 -4.02
C ALA A 289 3.90 -8.91 -4.49
N GLU A 290 3.85 -10.21 -4.16
CA GLU A 290 2.70 -11.10 -4.46
C GLU A 290 1.75 -11.19 -3.25
N SER A 291 0.46 -10.93 -3.46
CA SER A 291 -0.60 -11.01 -2.46
C SER A 291 -1.68 -12.02 -2.85
N PRO A 292 -2.21 -12.82 -1.91
CA PRO A 292 -3.35 -13.72 -2.16
C PRO A 292 -4.70 -12.99 -2.29
N GLY A 293 -4.74 -11.66 -2.20
CA GLY A 293 -5.96 -10.87 -2.36
C GLY A 293 -5.80 -9.41 -1.96
N LEU A 294 -6.83 -8.60 -2.22
CA LEU A 294 -6.86 -7.16 -1.91
C LEU A 294 -7.15 -6.90 -0.43
N SER A 295 -6.65 -5.79 0.13
CA SER A 295 -6.92 -5.33 1.50
C SER A 295 -6.30 -3.95 1.78
N VAL A 296 -6.18 -3.58 3.06
CA VAL A 296 -5.23 -2.57 3.53
C VAL A 296 -3.84 -3.20 3.65
N PHE A 297 -2.84 -2.50 3.13
CA PHE A 297 -1.44 -2.88 3.18
C PHE A 297 -0.59 -1.74 3.76
N ALA A 298 0.54 -2.11 4.35
CA ALA A 298 1.58 -1.19 4.79
C ALA A 298 2.91 -1.54 4.09
N ILE A 299 3.59 -0.54 3.53
CA ILE A 299 4.99 -0.66 3.12
C ILE A 299 5.80 -0.38 4.38
N GLY A 300 6.44 -1.41 4.92
CA GLY A 300 7.22 -1.35 6.15
C GLY A 300 8.66 -1.77 5.91
N ALA A 301 9.54 -1.37 6.83
CA ALA A 301 10.89 -1.89 6.88
C ALA A 301 11.21 -2.36 8.31
N ALA A 302 11.72 -3.58 8.42
CA ALA A 302 12.13 -4.17 9.69
C ALA A 302 13.63 -4.37 9.66
N SER A 303 14.38 -3.59 10.46
CA SER A 303 15.83 -3.76 10.47
C SER A 303 16.21 -5.16 10.92
N GLU A 304 17.06 -5.86 10.16
CA GLU A 304 17.50 -7.21 10.50
C GLU A 304 18.29 -7.14 11.83
N GLN A 305 17.62 -7.39 12.95
CA GLN A 305 18.28 -7.57 14.23
C GLN A 305 19.18 -8.80 14.11
N VAL A 306 20.48 -8.52 13.92
CA VAL A 306 21.53 -9.51 13.70
C VAL A 306 21.36 -10.65 14.69
N THR A 307 20.75 -11.75 14.24
CA THR A 307 20.41 -12.87 15.11
C THR A 307 21.74 -13.48 15.52
N THR A 308 22.17 -13.12 16.74
CA THR A 308 23.44 -13.55 17.29
C THR A 308 23.27 -15.02 17.60
N THR A 309 23.56 -15.86 16.60
CA THR A 309 23.59 -17.30 16.71
C THR A 309 24.53 -17.61 17.87
N ALA A 310 23.93 -17.94 19.02
CA ALA A 310 24.68 -18.17 20.24
C ALA A 310 25.66 -19.29 19.97
N THR A 311 26.97 -18.96 19.98
CA THR A 311 28.01 -19.98 19.95
C THR A 311 27.73 -20.89 21.14
N PRO A 312 27.48 -22.20 20.93
CA PRO A 312 27.05 -23.07 22.01
C PRO A 312 28.11 -23.08 23.11
N GLU A 313 27.70 -22.80 24.34
CA GLU A 313 28.61 -22.90 25.49
C GLU A 313 29.20 -24.31 25.54
N PRO A 314 30.51 -24.46 25.82
CA PRO A 314 31.13 -25.76 25.91
C PRO A 314 30.64 -26.49 27.18
N ASP A 315 29.71 -27.43 26.97
CA ASP A 315 29.16 -28.33 27.99
C ASP A 315 30.27 -28.95 28.86
N THR A 316 30.46 -28.38 30.06
CA THR A 316 31.44 -28.84 31.04
C THR A 316 30.70 -29.48 32.23
N ALA A 317 30.00 -30.57 31.94
CA ALA A 317 29.35 -31.38 32.96
C ALA A 317 30.39 -31.99 33.91
N THR A 318 30.41 -31.51 35.16
CA THR A 318 31.17 -32.12 36.26
C THR A 318 30.27 -33.15 36.95
N PRO A 319 30.66 -34.45 37.04
CA PRO A 319 29.80 -35.46 37.65
C PRO A 319 29.76 -35.34 39.19
N GLU A 320 28.56 -35.35 39.76
CA GLU A 320 28.35 -35.53 41.20
C GLU A 320 28.52 -37.01 41.61
N PRO A 321 28.95 -37.31 42.86
CA PRO A 321 29.16 -38.68 43.31
C PRO A 321 27.90 -39.32 43.94
N ASP A 322 27.39 -40.38 43.32
CA ASP A 322 26.33 -41.22 43.88
C ASP A 322 26.72 -41.84 45.24
N THR A 323 25.89 -41.62 46.26
CA THR A 323 26.01 -42.28 47.57
C THR A 323 24.87 -43.28 47.76
N ALA A 324 25.13 -44.54 47.42
CA ALA A 324 24.17 -45.62 47.59
C ALA A 324 24.01 -46.04 49.07
N THR A 325 22.77 -46.25 49.50
CA THR A 325 22.42 -46.94 50.77
C THR A 325 21.63 -48.21 50.44
N PRO A 326 22.05 -49.40 50.90
CA PRO A 326 21.36 -50.65 50.59
C PRO A 326 20.27 -51.01 51.63
N GLU A 327 19.11 -51.48 51.16
CA GLU A 327 18.19 -52.31 51.95
C GLU A 327 18.19 -53.76 51.43
N PRO A 328 18.02 -54.78 52.30
CA PRO A 328 18.28 -56.18 51.95
C PRO A 328 17.07 -56.95 51.39
N ASP A 329 17.39 -58.05 50.71
CA ASP A 329 16.50 -58.92 49.93
C ASP A 329 15.31 -59.56 50.67
N THR A 330 14.25 -59.84 49.91
CA THR A 330 13.45 -61.07 50.07
C THR A 330 13.03 -61.65 48.70
N ALA A 331 13.77 -62.68 48.31
CA ALA A 331 13.51 -63.74 47.31
C ALA A 331 12.05 -64.29 47.33
N THR A 332 11.41 -64.92 46.32
CA THR A 332 11.74 -65.46 44.96
C THR A 332 10.52 -66.33 44.49
N PRO A 333 10.29 -66.74 43.21
CA PRO A 333 10.37 -66.08 41.89
C PRO A 333 9.04 -66.27 41.08
N THR A 334 9.01 -65.94 39.78
CA THR A 334 8.61 -66.87 38.68
C THR A 334 8.88 -66.21 37.31
N ASP A 335 9.37 -67.01 36.36
CA ASP A 335 10.01 -66.58 35.10
C ASP A 335 9.13 -65.88 34.06
N THR A 336 9.71 -64.97 33.28
CA THR A 336 9.88 -65.13 31.81
C THR A 336 10.93 -64.15 31.23
N GLN A 337 11.92 -64.75 30.57
CA GLN A 337 13.01 -64.24 29.68
C GLN A 337 12.72 -62.87 28.99
N THR A 338 13.60 -61.84 28.99
CA THR A 338 14.95 -61.72 28.35
C THR A 338 14.88 -61.98 26.84
N THR A 339 15.19 -61.10 25.87
CA THR A 339 16.20 -60.02 25.67
C THR A 339 15.56 -58.74 25.09
N THR A 340 16.14 -57.52 25.07
CA THR A 340 17.43 -56.95 25.58
C THR A 340 17.31 -55.42 25.64
N ASP A 341 18.19 -54.78 26.42
CA ASP A 341 18.36 -53.33 26.61
C ASP A 341 19.43 -52.72 25.67
N THR A 342 19.22 -51.49 25.18
CA THR A 342 20.28 -50.45 25.13
C THR A 342 19.68 -49.07 24.85
N GLY A 343 19.43 -48.29 25.91
CA GLY A 343 19.23 -46.84 25.81
C GLY A 343 20.53 -46.07 26.06
N THR A 344 21.12 -45.49 25.01
CA THR A 344 22.09 -44.38 25.12
C THR A 344 21.85 -43.38 23.98
N PRO A 345 21.85 -42.05 24.21
CA PRO A 345 21.59 -41.06 23.16
C PRO A 345 22.82 -40.85 22.25
N GLY A 346 22.61 -40.66 20.94
CA GLY A 346 23.67 -40.16 20.05
C GLY A 346 23.49 -40.47 18.54
N PHE A 347 23.30 -39.40 17.77
CA PHE A 347 23.68 -39.24 16.34
C PHE A 347 23.05 -40.14 15.23
N GLY A 348 22.08 -39.54 14.53
CA GLY A 348 21.97 -39.59 13.06
C GLY A 348 20.94 -40.58 12.44
N PRO A 349 20.65 -40.45 11.12
CA PRO A 349 21.17 -39.48 10.15
C PRO A 349 20.10 -38.50 9.59
N ILE A 350 20.59 -37.49 8.87
CA ILE A 350 19.81 -36.51 8.09
C ILE A 350 18.91 -37.19 7.05
N VAL A 351 17.65 -36.74 6.94
CA VAL A 351 16.85 -36.87 5.72
C VAL A 351 16.38 -35.48 5.33
N ALA A 352 16.97 -34.93 4.27
CA ALA A 352 16.48 -33.73 3.62
C ALA A 352 15.23 -34.08 2.79
N ILE A 353 14.19 -33.26 2.89
CA ILE A 353 13.04 -33.28 1.97
C ILE A 353 13.11 -31.99 1.16
N THR A 354 13.51 -32.11 -0.10
CA THR A 354 13.47 -31.04 -1.09
C THR A 354 13.03 -31.58 -2.45
N ALA A 355 12.47 -30.69 -3.28
CA ALA A 355 12.13 -30.85 -4.70
C ALA A 355 10.83 -31.62 -5.09
N LEU A 356 9.73 -30.87 -5.10
CA LEU A 356 8.59 -30.92 -6.04
C LEU A 356 7.95 -29.51 -5.89
N LEU A 357 7.89 -28.60 -6.87
CA LEU A 357 7.73 -28.74 -8.32
C LEU A 357 8.49 -27.63 -9.07
N ALA A 358 9.39 -27.99 -10.00
CA ALA A 358 9.92 -27.05 -11.00
C ALA A 358 10.53 -27.81 -12.19
N LEU A 359 9.70 -28.33 -13.10
CA LEU A 359 10.16 -28.94 -14.37
C LEU A 359 9.03 -29.08 -15.43
N ALA A 360 8.20 -28.04 -15.60
CA ALA A 360 7.13 -28.00 -16.61
C ALA A 360 7.52 -27.31 -17.93
N PHE A 361 8.76 -26.84 -18.07
CA PHE A 361 9.27 -26.22 -19.30
C PHE A 361 10.47 -26.99 -19.90
N ALA A 362 10.59 -26.96 -21.23
CA ALA A 362 11.68 -27.52 -22.04
C ALA A 362 11.79 -29.06 -22.20
N ALA A 363 10.74 -29.73 -22.71
CA ALA A 363 10.89 -31.07 -23.32
C ALA A 363 10.11 -31.35 -24.62
N LEU A 364 9.26 -30.44 -25.12
CA LEU A 364 8.53 -30.60 -26.38
C LEU A 364 9.40 -30.31 -27.63
N ARG A 365 10.50 -31.06 -27.79
CA ARG A 365 11.30 -31.02 -29.02
C ARG A 365 12.02 -32.32 -29.37
N ARG A 366 11.25 -33.40 -29.63
CA ARG A 366 11.40 -34.27 -30.84
C ARG A 366 10.57 -35.57 -30.81
N ARG A 367 9.90 -35.84 -31.95
CA ARG A 367 9.40 -37.14 -32.46
C ARG A 367 8.12 -37.73 -31.82
N ALA A 368 6.99 -37.36 -32.39
CA ALA A 368 6.29 -38.25 -33.33
C ALA A 368 5.88 -37.45 -34.57
#